data_AF-A0A6V8KCA4-F1
#
_entry.id   AF-A0A6V8KCA4-F1
#
_cell.length_a   1.000
_cell.length_b   1.000
_cell.length_c   1.000
_cell.angle_alpha   90.00
_cell.angle_beta   90.00
_cell.angle_gamma   90.00
#
_symmetry.space_group_name_H-M   'P 1'
#
loop_
_entity.id
_entity.type
_entity.pdbx_description
1 polymer ?
#
loop_
_entity_poly.entity_id
_entity_poly.type
_entity_poly.pdbx_seq_one_letter_code
_entity_poly.pdbx_strand_id
1 'polypeptide(L)'
;MSDGARPAGILRVSCRKIVDDVGRPIPLRGVAFGNAVWSDVELPTAHHGEIDYERVRGMGMNLVRFYLNYRTFEDDAAPGVWKEAGFRWIDQNIAWAKAHNIRLQLNMHVPQGGFQSLGKGVALWNDVRNQDRLLALWREIARRYRAEPAVLGYDLLNEPITAGEKEQWVQLAHRLVDAIREVDPWHIVTVERLNGKNADGSGSSEPVTDEDHGFVLVDDPNILYEFHTYTPIEFTHQLAPWVSCCQIPTSYPDPSAITVSWSNLTWRHWTFDGTPPADVLRVPDGTTPWTPYSVRYTVTDPTWNVGRPTFMSQHNAGTVYFDDFEVNEYDSEGRLVRQLAKVDIEDPVSWYLWLDTSTPGAGGTRVAGADGHSGTRSVGISETNTDASLSSDAYWFKVRTGNTYELKYWARAEGSATGSTSLGRLEFLTSAVPVVGREKAMLAAEVDRYAAWGEAHDVPLYLGEFGTIRSSFERGGLQWLTDMLDLLATRDLAWTYHSYRGDGGLGIYYDDYPTPVNSANANDALIELFRRTLSCHR
;
A
#
# COMPACT_ATOMS: atom_id res chain seq x y z
N MET A 1 -6.66 -29.94 -27.81
CA MET A 1 -7.22 -29.87 -26.43
C MET A 1 -8.48 -30.70 -26.42
N SER A 2 -8.61 -31.66 -25.50
CA SER A 2 -9.74 -32.60 -25.51
C SER A 2 -11.05 -31.89 -25.20
N ASP A 3 -12.07 -32.13 -26.04
CA ASP A 3 -13.49 -31.75 -25.93
C ASP A 3 -14.20 -32.33 -24.67
N GLY A 4 -13.60 -32.16 -23.49
CA GLY A 4 -14.22 -32.55 -22.23
C GLY A 4 -15.27 -31.53 -21.80
N ALA A 5 -16.36 -31.98 -21.19
CA ALA A 5 -17.27 -31.07 -20.49
C ALA A 5 -16.55 -30.51 -19.24
N ARG A 6 -16.79 -29.23 -18.94
CA ARG A 6 -16.30 -28.61 -17.70
C ARG A 6 -16.80 -29.38 -16.47
N PRO A 7 -15.93 -29.73 -15.51
CA PRO A 7 -16.34 -30.33 -14.25
C PRO A 7 -17.38 -29.47 -13.50
N ALA A 8 -18.38 -30.12 -12.91
CA ALA A 8 -19.43 -29.43 -12.17
C ALA A 8 -18.89 -28.68 -10.95
N GLY A 9 -19.43 -27.50 -10.68
CA GLY A 9 -19.10 -26.64 -9.55
C GLY A 9 -17.94 -25.66 -9.77
N ILE A 10 -17.23 -25.76 -10.91
CA ILE A 10 -16.17 -24.83 -11.30
C ILE A 10 -16.81 -23.51 -11.75
N LEU A 11 -16.42 -22.43 -11.06
CA LEU A 11 -16.86 -21.07 -11.42
C LEU A 11 -16.11 -20.59 -12.66
N ARG A 12 -16.73 -19.68 -13.42
CA ARG A 12 -16.07 -19.00 -14.55
C ARG A 12 -16.38 -17.51 -14.54
N VAL A 13 -15.57 -16.78 -15.27
CA VAL A 13 -15.86 -15.41 -15.67
C VAL A 13 -16.94 -15.42 -16.77
N SER A 14 -17.80 -14.41 -16.71
CA SER A 14 -18.82 -14.10 -17.70
C SER A 14 -19.06 -12.61 -17.68
N CYS A 15 -18.51 -11.89 -18.67
CA CYS A 15 -18.39 -10.43 -18.63
C CYS A 15 -17.75 -10.01 -17.29
N ARG A 16 -18.24 -8.95 -16.65
CA ARG A 16 -17.75 -8.46 -15.36
C ARG A 16 -18.19 -9.25 -14.12
N LYS A 17 -18.58 -10.52 -14.26
CA LYS A 17 -19.08 -11.36 -13.14
C LYS A 17 -18.40 -12.71 -13.10
N ILE A 18 -18.34 -13.27 -11.89
CA ILE A 18 -18.01 -14.67 -11.64
C ILE A 18 -19.32 -15.43 -11.49
N VAL A 19 -19.51 -16.50 -12.24
CA VAL A 19 -20.77 -17.24 -12.31
C VAL A 19 -20.59 -18.74 -12.10
N ASP A 20 -21.64 -19.39 -11.63
CA ASP A 20 -21.71 -20.86 -11.52
C ASP A 20 -22.08 -21.55 -12.86
N ASP A 21 -22.38 -22.85 -12.79
CA ASP A 21 -22.73 -23.68 -13.95
C ASP A 21 -23.98 -23.24 -14.70
N VAL A 22 -24.91 -22.56 -14.03
CA VAL A 22 -26.16 -22.09 -14.62
C VAL A 22 -26.15 -20.60 -14.90
N GLY A 23 -24.98 -19.95 -14.77
CA GLY A 23 -24.80 -18.52 -15.05
C GLY A 23 -25.25 -17.59 -13.93
N ARG A 24 -25.48 -18.10 -12.71
CA ARG A 24 -25.83 -17.25 -11.56
C ARG A 24 -24.56 -16.57 -11.03
N PRO A 25 -24.57 -15.23 -10.83
CA PRO A 25 -23.47 -14.53 -10.18
C PRO A 25 -23.18 -15.07 -8.78
N ILE A 26 -21.90 -15.29 -8.48
CA ILE A 26 -21.41 -15.73 -7.17
C ILE A 26 -20.51 -14.62 -6.60
N PRO A 27 -20.99 -13.84 -5.61
CA PRO A 27 -20.15 -12.85 -4.96
C PRO A 27 -19.08 -13.56 -4.12
N LEU A 28 -17.81 -13.23 -4.36
CA LEU A 28 -16.68 -13.81 -3.62
C LEU A 28 -16.18 -12.83 -2.58
N ARG A 29 -16.24 -13.23 -1.31
CA ARG A 29 -15.93 -12.39 -0.16
C ARG A 29 -15.19 -13.22 0.87
N GLY A 30 -13.97 -12.84 1.18
CA GLY A 30 -13.07 -13.74 1.88
C GLY A 30 -11.98 -13.08 2.70
N VAL A 31 -11.00 -13.89 3.05
CA VAL A 31 -9.83 -13.49 3.83
C VAL A 31 -8.58 -14.19 3.29
N ALA A 32 -7.43 -13.54 3.44
CA ALA A 32 -6.14 -14.13 3.11
C ALA A 32 -5.64 -15.08 4.22
N PHE A 33 -5.19 -16.27 3.82
CA PHE A 33 -4.38 -17.15 4.67
C PHE A 33 -2.91 -16.94 4.31
N GLY A 34 -2.21 -16.18 5.16
CA GLY A 34 -0.82 -15.79 4.95
C GLY A 34 0.18 -16.95 4.92
N ASN A 35 -0.18 -18.10 5.51
CA ASN A 35 0.60 -19.34 5.44
C ASN A 35 2.09 -19.18 5.81
N ALA A 36 2.39 -18.23 6.69
CA ALA A 36 3.74 -17.93 7.17
C ALA A 36 4.77 -17.69 6.05
N VAL A 37 4.33 -17.18 4.90
CA VAL A 37 5.23 -16.94 3.75
C VAL A 37 6.36 -15.97 4.06
N TRP A 38 6.14 -14.99 4.94
CA TRP A 38 7.17 -14.03 5.39
C TRP A 38 8.27 -14.64 6.26
N SER A 39 8.01 -15.79 6.87
CA SER A 39 8.97 -16.52 7.69
C SER A 39 9.67 -17.65 6.92
N ASP A 40 9.45 -17.74 5.60
CA ASP A 40 10.02 -18.78 4.72
C ASP A 40 9.82 -20.20 5.25
N VAL A 41 8.67 -20.44 5.90
CA VAL A 41 8.33 -21.76 6.44
C VAL A 41 8.02 -22.70 5.29
N GLU A 42 8.85 -23.74 5.15
CA GLU A 42 8.73 -24.71 4.06
C GLU A 42 7.37 -25.41 4.03
N LEU A 43 6.84 -25.79 5.19
CA LEU A 43 5.53 -26.44 5.30
C LEU A 43 4.74 -25.87 6.49
N PRO A 44 3.83 -24.90 6.27
CA PRO A 44 3.22 -24.10 7.33
C PRO A 44 1.98 -24.78 7.95
N THR A 45 2.08 -26.06 8.34
CA THR A 45 0.94 -26.85 8.87
C THR A 45 0.38 -26.32 10.19
N ALA A 46 1.13 -25.49 10.91
CA ALA A 46 0.70 -24.86 12.16
C ALA A 46 0.05 -23.48 11.97
N HIS A 47 -0.06 -22.98 10.73
CA HIS A 47 -0.67 -21.68 10.48
C HIS A 47 -2.17 -21.68 10.79
N HIS A 48 -2.89 -22.73 10.36
CA HIS A 48 -4.33 -22.88 10.46
C HIS A 48 -4.71 -24.37 10.55
N GLY A 49 -5.95 -24.66 10.93
CA GLY A 49 -6.57 -25.99 10.84
C GLY A 49 -8.04 -25.91 10.39
N GLU A 50 -8.76 -27.04 10.41
CA GLU A 50 -10.17 -27.10 9.97
C GLU A 50 -11.07 -26.09 10.68
N ILE A 51 -10.88 -25.90 11.99
CA ILE A 51 -11.64 -24.94 12.82
C ILE A 51 -11.53 -23.50 12.28
N ASP A 52 -10.45 -23.17 11.58
CA ASP A 52 -10.26 -21.85 10.99
C ASP A 52 -11.13 -21.65 9.73
N TYR A 53 -11.36 -22.72 8.96
CA TYR A 53 -12.36 -22.70 7.88
C TYR A 53 -13.79 -22.57 8.44
N GLU A 54 -14.09 -23.21 9.57
CA GLU A 54 -15.36 -23.01 10.27
C GLU A 54 -15.53 -21.54 10.68
N ARG A 55 -14.48 -20.91 11.24
CA ARG A 55 -14.48 -19.50 11.64
C ARG A 55 -14.69 -18.56 10.45
N VAL A 56 -13.97 -18.78 9.34
CA VAL A 56 -14.15 -18.03 8.08
C VAL A 56 -15.61 -18.12 7.60
N ARG A 57 -16.17 -19.33 7.57
CA ARG A 57 -17.58 -19.53 7.21
C ARG A 57 -18.54 -18.85 8.20
N GLY A 58 -18.20 -18.87 9.48
CA GLY A 58 -18.93 -18.22 10.57
C GLY A 58 -18.94 -16.69 10.48
N MET A 59 -17.95 -16.07 9.83
CA MET A 59 -17.96 -14.64 9.47
C MET A 59 -18.83 -14.34 8.24
N GLY A 60 -19.31 -15.37 7.54
CA GLY A 60 -20.12 -15.24 6.32
C GLY A 60 -19.31 -15.20 5.03
N MET A 61 -18.01 -15.44 5.11
CA MET A 61 -17.13 -15.51 3.95
C MET A 61 -17.28 -16.85 3.21
N ASN A 62 -16.86 -16.86 1.94
CA ASN A 62 -16.88 -18.03 1.05
C ASN A 62 -15.60 -18.22 0.23
N LEU A 63 -14.58 -17.40 0.48
CA LEU A 63 -13.30 -17.41 -0.22
C LEU A 63 -12.15 -17.34 0.79
N VAL A 64 -11.09 -18.10 0.53
CA VAL A 64 -9.77 -17.94 1.13
C VAL A 64 -8.76 -17.71 0.00
N ARG A 65 -8.06 -16.57 0.02
CA ARG A 65 -6.86 -16.36 -0.81
C ARG A 65 -5.70 -17.04 -0.10
N PHE A 66 -5.20 -18.11 -0.69
CA PHE A 66 -4.32 -19.08 -0.04
C PHE A 66 -2.90 -18.90 -0.52
N TYR A 67 -2.05 -18.33 0.32
CA TYR A 67 -0.71 -17.90 -0.10
C TYR A 67 0.21 -19.11 -0.22
N LEU A 68 0.95 -19.17 -1.31
CA LEU A 68 1.91 -20.22 -1.61
C LEU A 68 3.34 -19.66 -1.60
N ASN A 69 4.26 -20.46 -1.09
CA ASN A 69 5.70 -20.28 -1.26
C ASN A 69 6.23 -21.45 -2.09
N TYR A 70 6.98 -21.17 -3.16
CA TYR A 70 7.49 -22.22 -4.05
C TYR A 70 8.34 -23.27 -3.32
N ARG A 71 9.00 -22.89 -2.21
CA ARG A 71 9.85 -23.77 -1.39
C ARG A 71 9.08 -24.93 -0.75
N THR A 72 7.75 -24.77 -0.60
CA THR A 72 6.85 -25.85 -0.17
C THR A 72 6.77 -26.99 -1.19
N PHE A 73 7.08 -26.73 -2.46
CA PHE A 73 6.89 -27.66 -3.57
C PHE A 73 8.17 -28.12 -4.23
N GLU A 74 9.26 -27.38 -4.13
CA GLU A 74 10.58 -27.79 -4.66
C GLU A 74 11.73 -27.16 -3.88
N ASP A 75 12.95 -27.64 -4.14
CA ASP A 75 14.20 -27.06 -3.62
C ASP A 75 15.01 -26.39 -4.74
N ASP A 76 15.71 -25.31 -4.41
CA ASP A 76 16.66 -24.68 -5.35
C ASP A 76 17.79 -25.63 -5.76
N ALA A 77 18.15 -26.59 -4.90
CA ALA A 77 19.16 -27.61 -5.19
C ALA A 77 18.65 -28.74 -6.11
N ALA A 78 17.33 -28.86 -6.29
CA ALA A 78 16.70 -29.93 -7.08
C ALA A 78 15.47 -29.38 -7.85
N PRO A 79 15.67 -28.42 -8.77
CA PRO A 79 14.58 -27.77 -9.50
C PRO A 79 13.78 -28.79 -10.33
N GLY A 80 12.44 -28.68 -10.29
CA GLY A 80 11.54 -29.62 -10.97
C GLY A 80 11.36 -30.97 -10.28
N VAL A 81 11.97 -31.19 -9.11
CA VAL A 81 11.67 -32.35 -8.26
C VAL A 81 10.65 -31.95 -7.21
N TRP A 82 9.42 -32.44 -7.39
CA TRP A 82 8.28 -32.05 -6.58
C TRP A 82 8.26 -32.70 -5.19
N LYS A 83 8.06 -31.87 -4.16
CA LYS A 83 7.82 -32.29 -2.78
C LYS A 83 6.35 -32.65 -2.59
N GLU A 84 6.04 -33.95 -2.58
CA GLU A 84 4.68 -34.43 -2.35
C GLU A 84 4.06 -33.98 -1.00
N ALA A 85 4.87 -33.58 -0.02
CA ALA A 85 4.38 -33.03 1.24
C ALA A 85 3.60 -31.72 1.04
N GLY A 86 4.05 -30.84 0.15
CA GLY A 86 3.36 -29.59 -0.17
C GLY A 86 1.99 -29.84 -0.81
N PHE A 87 1.91 -30.78 -1.75
CA PHE A 87 0.65 -31.14 -2.41
C PHE A 87 -0.34 -31.80 -1.44
N ARG A 88 0.10 -32.71 -0.57
CA ARG A 88 -0.76 -33.27 0.47
C ARG A 88 -1.32 -32.21 1.43
N TRP A 89 -0.54 -31.15 1.70
CA TRP A 89 -1.00 -30.03 2.51
C TRP A 89 -2.08 -29.20 1.79
N ILE A 90 -1.96 -28.99 0.48
CA ILE A 90 -3.06 -28.41 -0.32
C ILE A 90 -4.29 -29.33 -0.29
N ASP A 91 -4.12 -30.63 -0.50
CA ASP A 91 -5.23 -31.60 -0.52
C ASP A 91 -6.01 -31.60 0.81
N GLN A 92 -5.30 -31.51 1.93
CA GLN A 92 -5.90 -31.39 3.25
C GLN A 92 -6.72 -30.10 3.41
N ASN A 93 -6.20 -28.98 2.89
CA ASN A 93 -6.89 -27.69 2.90
C ASN A 93 -8.11 -27.67 1.99
N ILE A 94 -8.03 -28.30 0.82
CA ILE A 94 -9.16 -28.51 -0.08
C ILE A 94 -10.27 -29.28 0.66
N ALA A 95 -9.92 -30.35 1.40
CA ALA A 95 -10.90 -31.12 2.16
C ALA A 95 -11.63 -30.26 3.20
N TRP A 96 -10.90 -29.45 3.97
CA TRP A 96 -11.48 -28.52 4.94
C TRP A 96 -12.33 -27.43 4.28
N ALA A 97 -11.83 -26.81 3.21
CA ALA A 97 -12.56 -25.79 2.46
C ALA A 97 -13.90 -26.33 1.93
N LYS A 98 -13.91 -27.56 1.39
CA LYS A 98 -15.13 -28.24 0.93
C LYS A 98 -16.13 -28.46 2.06
N ALA A 99 -15.66 -28.94 3.22
CA ALA A 99 -16.51 -29.18 4.39
C ALA A 99 -17.24 -27.90 4.85
N HIS A 100 -16.64 -26.73 4.60
CA HIS A 100 -17.16 -25.42 5.03
C HIS A 100 -17.70 -24.53 3.89
N ASN A 101 -17.86 -25.06 2.67
CA ASN A 101 -18.30 -24.30 1.49
C ASN A 101 -17.45 -23.05 1.19
N ILE A 102 -16.14 -23.19 1.37
CA ILE A 102 -15.15 -22.16 1.07
C ILE A 102 -14.42 -22.56 -0.20
N ARG A 103 -14.10 -21.58 -1.04
CA ARG A 103 -13.21 -21.75 -2.18
C ARG A 103 -11.80 -21.30 -1.84
N LEU A 104 -10.81 -21.96 -2.44
CA LEU A 104 -9.40 -21.60 -2.35
C LEU A 104 -8.98 -20.94 -3.66
N GLN A 105 -8.52 -19.69 -3.59
CA GLN A 105 -7.73 -19.09 -4.66
C GLN A 105 -6.27 -19.32 -4.32
N LEU A 106 -5.58 -20.15 -5.10
CA LEU A 106 -4.18 -20.45 -4.86
C LEU A 106 -3.35 -19.28 -5.39
N ASN A 107 -2.63 -18.57 -4.54
CA ASN A 107 -1.85 -17.38 -4.90
C ASN A 107 -0.36 -17.68 -4.79
N MET A 108 0.41 -17.49 -5.87
CA MET A 108 1.87 -17.56 -5.77
C MET A 108 2.39 -16.28 -5.12
N HIS A 109 2.56 -16.34 -3.80
CA HIS A 109 2.97 -15.19 -3.01
C HIS A 109 4.49 -15.03 -2.99
N VAL A 110 5.21 -16.15 -2.91
CA VAL A 110 6.67 -16.21 -3.01
C VAL A 110 7.05 -17.15 -4.15
N PRO A 111 7.34 -16.62 -5.36
CA PRO A 111 7.79 -17.42 -6.50
C PRO A 111 9.29 -17.72 -6.40
N GLN A 112 9.78 -18.57 -7.31
CA GLN A 112 11.20 -18.65 -7.63
C GLN A 112 11.74 -17.26 -7.99
N GLY A 113 12.97 -16.94 -7.57
CA GLY A 113 13.57 -15.63 -7.82
C GLY A 113 13.20 -14.53 -6.80
N GLY A 114 12.33 -14.82 -5.82
CA GLY A 114 12.19 -14.03 -4.59
C GLY A 114 10.87 -13.27 -4.45
N PHE A 115 10.69 -12.70 -3.26
CA PHE A 115 9.47 -12.01 -2.84
C PHE A 115 9.32 -10.63 -3.50
N GLN A 116 8.16 -10.40 -4.14
CA GLN A 116 7.95 -9.23 -4.99
C GLN A 116 7.59 -7.96 -4.21
N SER A 117 6.72 -8.02 -3.20
CA SER A 117 6.14 -6.86 -2.50
C SER A 117 7.15 -5.87 -1.90
N LEU A 118 8.37 -6.32 -1.60
CA LEU A 118 9.46 -5.48 -1.08
C LEU A 118 10.58 -5.27 -2.10
N GLY A 119 10.31 -5.49 -3.38
CA GLY A 119 11.29 -5.38 -4.45
C GLY A 119 12.45 -6.38 -4.37
N LYS A 120 12.34 -7.44 -3.55
CA LYS A 120 13.40 -8.45 -3.32
C LYS A 120 13.32 -9.64 -4.29
N GLY A 121 12.56 -9.47 -5.38
CA GLY A 121 12.20 -10.53 -6.31
C GLY A 121 12.81 -10.39 -7.71
N VAL A 122 13.84 -9.55 -7.86
CA VAL A 122 14.42 -9.15 -9.16
C VAL A 122 14.94 -10.34 -9.98
N ALA A 123 15.34 -11.42 -9.32
CA ALA A 123 15.85 -12.61 -9.98
C ALA A 123 14.78 -13.40 -10.74
N LEU A 124 13.48 -13.21 -10.46
CA LEU A 124 12.40 -13.73 -11.31
C LEU A 124 12.43 -13.10 -12.70
N TRP A 125 12.76 -11.81 -12.77
CA TRP A 125 12.71 -11.03 -14.01
C TRP A 125 13.99 -11.14 -14.83
N ASN A 126 15.14 -11.23 -14.17
CA ASN A 126 16.46 -11.26 -14.83
C ASN A 126 16.96 -12.67 -15.19
N ASP A 127 16.35 -13.73 -14.62
CA ASP A 127 16.73 -15.11 -14.91
C ASP A 127 15.53 -15.92 -15.39
N VAL A 128 15.50 -16.19 -16.70
CA VAL A 128 14.44 -16.97 -17.35
C VAL A 128 14.27 -18.37 -16.72
N ARG A 129 15.31 -18.94 -16.10
CA ARG A 129 15.21 -20.24 -15.43
C ARG A 129 14.26 -20.21 -14.23
N ASN A 130 14.18 -19.09 -13.52
CA ASN A 130 13.20 -18.92 -12.44
C ASN A 130 11.77 -18.84 -12.99
N GLN A 131 11.58 -18.19 -14.14
CA GLN A 131 10.30 -18.16 -14.84
C GLN A 131 9.89 -19.56 -15.30
N ASP A 132 10.81 -20.31 -15.92
CA ASP A 132 10.55 -21.68 -16.38
C ASP A 132 10.17 -22.62 -15.23
N ARG A 133 10.81 -22.47 -14.06
CA ARG A 133 10.46 -23.20 -12.84
C ARG A 133 9.07 -22.81 -12.31
N LEU A 134 8.74 -21.52 -12.31
CA LEU A 134 7.40 -21.04 -11.93
C LEU A 134 6.32 -21.59 -12.88
N LEU A 135 6.56 -21.57 -14.19
CA LEU A 135 5.70 -22.19 -15.19
C LEU A 135 5.51 -23.69 -14.93
N ALA A 136 6.59 -24.41 -14.63
CA ALA A 136 6.54 -25.84 -14.33
C ALA A 136 5.71 -26.14 -13.06
N LEU A 137 5.89 -25.34 -12.01
CA LEU A 137 5.13 -25.47 -10.77
C LEU A 137 3.64 -25.18 -11.00
N TRP A 138 3.30 -24.10 -11.71
CA TRP A 138 1.91 -23.80 -12.05
C TRP A 138 1.26 -24.90 -12.88
N ARG A 139 1.97 -25.42 -13.89
CA ARG A 139 1.48 -26.55 -14.68
C ARG A 139 1.21 -27.77 -13.80
N GLU A 140 2.07 -28.08 -12.83
CA GLU A 140 1.85 -29.22 -11.93
C GLU A 140 0.66 -29.01 -10.98
N ILE A 141 0.54 -27.81 -10.38
CA ILE A 141 -0.61 -27.44 -9.54
C ILE A 141 -1.91 -27.53 -10.36
N ALA A 142 -1.95 -26.91 -11.53
CA ALA A 142 -3.13 -26.91 -12.39
C ALA A 142 -3.50 -28.34 -12.84
N ARG A 143 -2.52 -29.13 -13.27
CA ARG A 143 -2.74 -30.54 -13.66
C ARG A 143 -3.39 -31.35 -12.53
N ARG A 144 -2.96 -31.17 -11.28
CA ARG A 144 -3.52 -31.88 -10.12
C ARG A 144 -4.94 -31.45 -9.80
N TYR A 145 -5.22 -30.15 -9.86
CA TYR A 145 -6.48 -29.58 -9.36
C TYR A 145 -7.50 -29.22 -10.44
N ARG A 146 -7.23 -29.50 -11.73
CA ARG A 146 -8.12 -29.20 -12.88
C ARG A 146 -9.58 -29.64 -12.80
N ALA A 147 -9.92 -30.52 -11.86
CA ALA A 147 -11.27 -31.03 -11.64
C ALA A 147 -11.81 -30.81 -10.22
N GLU A 148 -11.13 -29.98 -9.41
CA GLU A 148 -11.50 -29.74 -8.01
C GLU A 148 -12.27 -28.42 -7.86
N PRO A 149 -13.61 -28.43 -7.74
CA PRO A 149 -14.43 -27.22 -7.68
C PRO A 149 -14.23 -26.36 -6.42
N ALA A 150 -13.56 -26.88 -5.39
CA ALA A 150 -13.14 -26.09 -4.24
C ALA A 150 -12.00 -25.12 -4.57
N VAL A 151 -11.21 -25.40 -5.61
CA VAL A 151 -10.25 -24.43 -6.14
C VAL A 151 -11.03 -23.44 -6.99
N LEU A 152 -10.98 -22.16 -6.62
CA LEU A 152 -11.52 -21.08 -7.45
C LEU A 152 -10.70 -20.96 -8.73
N GLY A 153 -9.38 -20.97 -8.57
CA GLY A 153 -8.45 -20.61 -9.61
C GLY A 153 -7.04 -20.38 -9.12
N TYR A 154 -6.23 -19.89 -10.06
CA TYR A 154 -4.79 -19.72 -9.93
C TYR A 154 -4.44 -18.24 -10.04
N ASP A 155 -3.98 -17.65 -8.95
CA ASP A 155 -3.52 -16.28 -8.86
C ASP A 155 -2.00 -16.25 -9.06
N LEU A 156 -1.61 -15.78 -10.24
CA LEU A 156 -0.34 -16.09 -10.90
C LEU A 156 0.89 -15.67 -10.10
N LEU A 157 0.84 -14.46 -9.53
CA LEU A 157 1.96 -13.81 -8.90
C LEU A 157 1.46 -12.61 -8.09
N ASN A 158 1.73 -12.64 -6.78
CA ASN A 158 1.44 -11.52 -5.89
C ASN A 158 2.37 -10.32 -6.16
N GLU A 159 1.76 -9.14 -6.25
CA GLU A 159 2.38 -7.82 -6.36
C GLU A 159 3.61 -7.77 -7.28
N PRO A 160 3.47 -8.06 -8.59
CA PRO A 160 4.59 -8.06 -9.53
C PRO A 160 5.38 -6.74 -9.49
N ILE A 161 6.70 -6.80 -9.29
CA ILE A 161 7.60 -5.64 -9.39
C ILE A 161 8.72 -5.97 -10.36
N THR A 162 8.63 -5.49 -11.61
CA THR A 162 9.58 -5.84 -12.68
C THR A 162 10.96 -5.22 -12.48
N ALA A 163 11.99 -5.85 -13.04
CA ALA A 163 13.32 -5.24 -13.11
C ALA A 163 13.42 -4.19 -14.23
N GLY A 164 12.66 -4.38 -15.30
CA GLY A 164 12.57 -3.48 -16.45
C GLY A 164 11.15 -2.97 -16.67
N GLU A 165 10.80 -2.76 -17.93
CA GLU A 165 9.51 -2.23 -18.35
C GLU A 165 8.36 -3.22 -18.16
N LYS A 166 7.13 -2.71 -18.24
CA LYS A 166 5.88 -3.46 -18.08
C LYS A 166 5.79 -4.68 -19.00
N GLU A 167 6.43 -4.63 -20.17
CA GLU A 167 6.48 -5.74 -21.13
C GLU A 167 7.04 -7.04 -20.53
N GLN A 168 7.89 -6.97 -19.50
CA GLN A 168 8.36 -8.17 -18.79
C GLN A 168 7.20 -8.88 -18.09
N TRP A 169 6.29 -8.13 -17.45
CA TRP A 169 5.11 -8.70 -16.83
C TRP A 169 4.12 -9.21 -17.88
N VAL A 170 3.91 -8.45 -18.96
CA VAL A 170 3.08 -8.90 -20.10
C VAL A 170 3.54 -10.26 -20.61
N GLN A 171 4.83 -10.42 -20.91
CA GLN A 171 5.37 -11.67 -21.43
C GLN A 171 5.25 -12.82 -20.43
N LEU A 172 5.55 -12.60 -19.15
CA LEU A 172 5.48 -13.65 -18.14
C LEU A 172 4.03 -14.07 -17.85
N ALA A 173 3.10 -13.12 -17.74
CA ALA A 173 1.68 -13.41 -17.48
C ALA A 173 1.08 -14.29 -18.59
N HIS A 174 1.31 -13.95 -19.86
CA HIS A 174 0.86 -14.77 -21.01
C HIS A 174 1.47 -16.18 -20.97
N ARG A 175 2.79 -16.28 -20.75
CA ARG A 175 3.48 -17.58 -20.63
C ARG A 175 2.95 -18.45 -19.50
N LEU A 176 2.58 -17.85 -18.37
CA LEU A 176 1.99 -18.55 -17.22
C LEU A 176 0.57 -19.04 -17.52
N VAL A 177 -0.25 -18.20 -18.14
CA VAL A 177 -1.61 -18.56 -18.58
C VAL A 177 -1.56 -19.71 -19.58
N ASP A 178 -0.71 -19.62 -20.59
CA ASP A 178 -0.51 -20.70 -21.58
C ASP A 178 -0.12 -22.02 -20.89
N ALA A 179 0.85 -21.99 -19.97
CA ALA A 179 1.31 -23.17 -19.25
C ALA A 179 0.21 -23.83 -18.40
N ILE A 180 -0.69 -23.03 -17.81
CA ILE A 180 -1.86 -23.53 -17.08
C ILE A 180 -2.87 -24.12 -18.07
N ARG A 181 -3.18 -23.43 -19.17
CA ARG A 181 -4.17 -23.85 -20.17
C ARG A 181 -3.80 -25.12 -20.93
N GLU A 182 -2.51 -25.45 -21.01
CA GLU A 182 -2.04 -26.75 -21.49
C GLU A 182 -2.66 -27.94 -20.74
N VAL A 183 -3.00 -27.77 -19.46
CA VAL A 183 -3.46 -28.85 -18.56
C VAL A 183 -4.81 -28.59 -17.87
N ASP A 184 -5.25 -27.33 -17.82
CA ASP A 184 -6.52 -26.92 -17.21
C ASP A 184 -7.20 -25.76 -17.99
N PRO A 185 -8.18 -26.09 -18.85
CA PRO A 185 -8.95 -25.09 -19.58
C PRO A 185 -10.12 -24.49 -18.80
N TRP A 186 -10.33 -24.87 -17.52
CA TRP A 186 -11.59 -24.61 -16.80
C TRP A 186 -11.50 -23.57 -15.70
N HIS A 187 -10.46 -23.61 -14.86
CA HIS A 187 -10.37 -22.73 -13.71
C HIS A 187 -10.05 -21.28 -14.09
N ILE A 188 -10.51 -20.34 -13.26
CA ILE A 188 -10.19 -18.93 -13.41
C ILE A 188 -8.68 -18.75 -13.21
N VAL A 189 -8.06 -17.90 -14.03
CA VAL A 189 -6.70 -17.42 -13.75
C VAL A 189 -6.80 -15.97 -13.32
N THR A 190 -6.13 -15.62 -12.21
CA THR A 190 -6.10 -14.27 -11.67
C THR A 190 -4.79 -13.60 -12.06
N VAL A 191 -4.87 -12.41 -12.65
CA VAL A 191 -3.73 -11.62 -13.13
C VAL A 191 -3.72 -10.28 -12.40
N GLU A 192 -2.74 -10.10 -11.51
CA GLU A 192 -2.55 -8.83 -10.82
C GLU A 192 -1.94 -7.76 -11.74
N ARG A 193 -2.28 -6.50 -11.48
CA ARG A 193 -1.60 -5.35 -12.07
C ARG A 193 -0.11 -5.30 -11.66
N LEU A 194 0.72 -4.61 -12.44
CA LEU A 194 2.13 -4.37 -12.13
C LEU A 194 2.30 -3.36 -11.00
N ASN A 195 2.79 -3.74 -9.83
CA ASN A 195 2.83 -2.84 -8.66
C ASN A 195 3.96 -1.82 -8.69
N GLY A 196 5.04 -2.10 -9.40
CA GLY A 196 6.11 -1.13 -9.61
C GLY A 196 7.24 -1.66 -10.47
N LYS A 197 8.30 -0.86 -10.58
CA LYS A 197 9.56 -1.21 -11.22
C LYS A 197 10.72 -1.03 -10.24
N ASN A 198 11.62 -2.00 -10.16
CA ASN A 198 12.81 -1.93 -9.32
C ASN A 198 14.02 -2.52 -10.07
N ALA A 199 14.77 -1.66 -10.74
CA ALA A 199 15.87 -2.07 -11.61
C ALA A 199 17.12 -2.57 -10.86
N ASP A 200 17.37 -2.08 -9.64
CA ASP A 200 18.61 -2.33 -8.90
C ASP A 200 18.44 -3.29 -7.71
N GLY A 201 17.21 -3.67 -7.36
CA GLY A 201 16.94 -4.53 -6.21
C GLY A 201 17.10 -3.83 -4.86
N SER A 202 17.14 -2.49 -4.85
CA SER A 202 17.30 -1.66 -3.64
C SER A 202 16.17 -1.84 -2.62
N GLY A 203 15.02 -2.35 -3.06
CA GLY A 203 13.84 -2.61 -2.24
C GLY A 203 12.82 -1.47 -2.27
N SER A 204 13.18 -0.31 -2.83
CA SER A 204 12.23 0.71 -3.28
C SER A 204 11.80 0.41 -4.72
N SER A 205 10.53 0.65 -5.04
CA SER A 205 10.01 0.53 -6.41
C SER A 205 9.47 1.86 -6.91
N GLU A 206 9.65 2.11 -8.19
CA GLU A 206 9.03 3.20 -8.93
C GLU A 206 7.56 2.87 -9.18
N PRO A 207 6.63 3.82 -8.96
CA PRO A 207 5.21 3.61 -9.20
C PRO A 207 4.89 3.50 -10.69
N VAL A 208 3.89 2.70 -11.03
CA VAL A 208 3.36 2.63 -12.41
C VAL A 208 2.40 3.79 -12.67
N THR A 209 2.59 4.47 -13.80
CA THR A 209 1.86 5.70 -14.16
C THR A 209 1.21 5.67 -15.55
N ASP A 210 1.00 4.47 -16.11
CA ASP A 210 0.33 4.30 -17.40
C ASP A 210 -1.21 4.46 -17.31
N GLU A 211 -1.84 4.55 -18.46
CA GLU A 211 -3.30 4.69 -18.60
C GLU A 211 -4.08 3.45 -18.14
N ASP A 212 -3.43 2.29 -18.13
CA ASP A 212 -3.99 1.01 -17.68
C ASP A 212 -3.81 0.76 -16.19
N HIS A 213 -3.22 1.71 -15.45
CA HIS A 213 -2.89 1.53 -14.03
C HIS A 213 -2.15 0.21 -13.78
N GLY A 214 -1.21 -0.14 -14.67
CA GLY A 214 -0.37 -1.32 -14.70
C GLY A 214 -1.08 -2.65 -14.95
N PHE A 215 -2.39 -2.68 -15.24
CA PHE A 215 -3.07 -3.91 -15.64
C PHE A 215 -2.51 -4.45 -16.97
N VAL A 216 -2.50 -5.78 -17.09
CA VAL A 216 -2.02 -6.50 -18.27
C VAL A 216 -3.14 -7.34 -18.83
N LEU A 217 -3.75 -6.91 -19.94
CA LEU A 217 -4.77 -7.71 -20.60
C LEU A 217 -4.17 -9.01 -21.17
N VAL A 218 -4.85 -10.12 -20.91
CA VAL A 218 -4.52 -11.44 -21.42
C VAL A 218 -5.64 -11.94 -22.33
N ASP A 219 -5.28 -12.56 -23.45
CA ASP A 219 -6.22 -13.14 -24.42
C ASP A 219 -6.75 -14.50 -23.91
N ASP A 220 -7.52 -14.45 -22.83
CA ASP A 220 -8.21 -15.59 -22.25
C ASP A 220 -9.56 -15.11 -21.67
N PRO A 221 -10.68 -15.80 -21.99
CA PRO A 221 -12.01 -15.35 -21.58
C PRO A 221 -12.32 -15.59 -20.09
N ASN A 222 -11.43 -16.27 -19.36
CA ASN A 222 -11.63 -16.72 -17.99
C ASN A 222 -10.59 -16.13 -17.03
N ILE A 223 -10.31 -14.82 -17.20
CA ILE A 223 -9.39 -14.03 -16.39
C ILE A 223 -10.10 -13.15 -15.38
N LEU A 224 -9.62 -13.18 -14.14
CA LEU A 224 -9.98 -12.26 -13.07
C LEU A 224 -8.83 -11.27 -12.86
N TYR A 225 -9.08 -9.97 -12.95
CA TYR A 225 -8.01 -8.99 -12.78
C TYR A 225 -7.93 -8.50 -11.34
N GLU A 226 -6.72 -8.42 -10.81
CA GLU A 226 -6.48 -8.16 -9.39
C GLU A 226 -5.73 -6.85 -9.13
N PHE A 227 -6.14 -6.17 -8.07
CA PHE A 227 -5.43 -5.03 -7.50
C PHE A 227 -5.51 -5.07 -5.98
N HIS A 228 -4.57 -4.41 -5.32
CA HIS A 228 -4.58 -4.18 -3.88
C HIS A 228 -4.77 -2.70 -3.57
N THR A 229 -5.33 -2.38 -2.40
CA THR A 229 -5.27 -1.01 -1.90
C THR A 229 -5.24 -0.96 -0.38
N TYR A 230 -4.32 -0.14 0.12
CA TYR A 230 -4.15 0.20 1.52
C TYR A 230 -4.33 1.70 1.73
N THR A 231 -5.07 2.37 0.84
CA THR A 231 -5.22 3.82 0.86
C THR A 231 -6.02 4.29 2.07
N PRO A 232 -5.52 5.25 2.87
CA PRO A 232 -4.18 5.83 2.82
C PRO A 232 -3.20 4.98 3.65
N ILE A 233 -2.00 4.75 3.12
CA ILE A 233 -1.02 3.84 3.75
C ILE A 233 -0.58 4.35 5.13
N GLU A 234 -0.59 5.68 5.31
CA GLU A 234 -0.29 6.36 6.56
C GLU A 234 -1.29 6.01 7.67
N PHE A 235 -2.51 5.63 7.32
CA PHE A 235 -3.50 5.15 8.28
C PHE A 235 -3.48 3.64 8.41
N THR A 236 -3.52 2.91 7.29
CA THR A 236 -3.66 1.45 7.29
C THR A 236 -2.44 0.73 7.84
N HIS A 237 -1.27 1.36 7.81
CA HIS A 237 0.00 0.83 8.33
C HIS A 237 0.59 1.71 9.43
N GLN A 238 -0.23 2.55 10.09
CA GLN A 238 0.27 3.46 11.11
C GLN A 238 1.01 2.70 12.24
N LEU A 239 2.18 3.21 12.61
CA LEU A 239 3.04 2.67 13.67
C LEU A 239 3.57 1.26 13.40
N ALA A 240 3.46 0.76 12.16
CA ALA A 240 4.06 -0.50 11.76
C ALA A 240 5.59 -0.34 11.71
N PRO A 241 6.38 -1.11 12.48
CA PRO A 241 7.84 -0.94 12.52
C PRO A 241 8.55 -1.26 11.19
N TRP A 242 7.88 -1.92 10.25
CA TRP A 242 8.42 -2.22 8.91
C TRP A 242 8.04 -1.18 7.83
N VAL A 243 7.29 -0.13 8.17
CA VAL A 243 6.84 0.89 7.20
C VAL A 243 7.31 2.29 7.63
N SER A 244 8.42 2.77 7.07
CA SER A 244 9.10 3.99 7.53
C SER A 244 8.29 5.28 7.38
N CYS A 245 7.43 5.42 6.37
CA CYS A 245 6.61 6.62 6.15
C CYS A 245 5.61 6.91 7.26
N CYS A 246 5.25 5.87 8.01
CA CYS A 246 3.92 5.78 8.58
C CYS A 246 4.00 5.68 10.11
N GLN A 247 4.97 6.39 10.70
CA GLN A 247 5.26 6.38 12.14
C GLN A 247 4.51 7.47 12.92
N ILE A 248 3.70 8.29 12.24
CA ILE A 248 2.86 9.32 12.87
C ILE A 248 1.47 8.74 13.12
N PRO A 249 0.98 8.67 14.37
CA PRO A 249 -0.37 8.21 14.64
C PRO A 249 -1.40 9.08 13.92
N THR A 250 -2.40 8.46 13.30
CA THR A 250 -3.38 9.19 12.51
C THR A 250 -4.77 8.54 12.59
N SER A 251 -5.82 9.30 12.23
CA SER A 251 -7.21 8.88 12.43
C SER A 251 -8.00 8.79 11.12
N TYR A 252 -9.10 8.05 11.16
CA TYR A 252 -10.11 8.00 10.10
C TYR A 252 -11.52 8.03 10.71
N PRO A 253 -12.47 8.82 10.20
CA PRO A 253 -12.27 9.85 9.19
C PRO A 253 -11.48 11.04 9.77
N ASP A 254 -10.76 11.74 8.90
CA ASP A 254 -10.12 13.02 9.21
C ASP A 254 -10.24 13.96 7.99
N PRO A 255 -11.23 14.87 7.98
CA PRO A 255 -11.44 15.78 6.84
C PRO A 255 -10.33 16.84 6.70
N SER A 256 -9.44 16.97 7.69
CA SER A 256 -8.33 17.93 7.67
C SER A 256 -7.06 17.36 7.05
N ALA A 257 -6.83 16.05 7.22
CA ALA A 257 -5.75 15.32 6.59
C ALA A 257 -6.07 14.99 5.12
N ILE A 258 -5.09 15.09 4.24
CA ILE A 258 -5.22 14.74 2.82
C ILE A 258 -4.15 13.72 2.42
N THR A 259 -4.45 12.90 1.41
CA THR A 259 -3.50 11.97 0.81
C THR A 259 -3.56 12.13 -0.70
N VAL A 260 -2.45 12.52 -1.33
CA VAL A 260 -2.35 12.71 -2.78
C VAL A 260 -0.98 12.23 -3.25
N SER A 261 -0.89 11.28 -4.18
CA SER A 261 0.43 10.82 -4.66
C SER A 261 1.23 11.97 -5.29
N TRP A 262 2.54 11.98 -5.04
CA TRP A 262 3.50 12.89 -5.66
C TRP A 262 3.41 12.98 -7.18
N SER A 263 3.09 11.89 -7.87
CA SER A 263 2.92 11.87 -9.33
C SER A 263 1.76 12.74 -9.82
N ASN A 264 0.80 13.06 -8.94
CA ASN A 264 -0.31 13.96 -9.23
C ASN A 264 -0.03 15.41 -8.80
N LEU A 265 1.10 15.68 -8.14
CA LEU A 265 1.43 17.00 -7.62
C LEU A 265 2.42 17.70 -8.53
N THR A 266 2.08 18.93 -8.92
CA THR A 266 3.02 19.85 -9.56
C THR A 266 3.35 20.95 -8.58
N TRP A 267 4.63 21.08 -8.25
CA TRP A 267 5.11 22.21 -7.45
C TRP A 267 4.81 23.54 -8.18
N ARG A 268 4.37 24.57 -7.43
CA ARG A 268 4.00 25.87 -8.00
C ARG A 268 4.72 27.03 -7.37
N HIS A 269 4.75 27.05 -6.04
CA HIS A 269 5.22 28.21 -5.32
C HIS A 269 5.74 27.81 -3.96
N TRP A 270 6.64 28.63 -3.45
CA TRP A 270 7.05 28.64 -2.06
C TRP A 270 6.99 30.07 -1.55
N THR A 271 7.03 30.25 -0.24
CA THR A 271 6.91 31.59 0.33
C THR A 271 8.00 32.55 -0.19
N PHE A 272 9.24 32.08 -0.44
CA PHE A 272 10.35 32.90 -0.96
C PHE A 272 11.34 32.10 -1.83
N ASP A 273 11.85 32.72 -2.89
CA ASP A 273 13.02 32.29 -3.67
C ASP A 273 14.25 33.10 -3.24
N GLY A 274 15.38 32.44 -2.96
CA GLY A 274 16.63 33.10 -2.56
C GLY A 274 16.52 33.92 -1.25
N THR A 275 16.93 35.19 -1.30
CA THR A 275 16.98 36.07 -0.11
C THR A 275 15.56 36.43 0.34
N PRO A 276 15.14 36.04 1.56
CA PRO A 276 13.82 36.39 2.07
C PRO A 276 13.66 37.92 2.20
N PRO A 277 12.45 38.47 2.01
CA PRO A 277 12.11 39.85 2.31
C PRO A 277 12.60 40.27 3.70
N ALA A 278 12.96 41.55 3.86
CA ALA A 278 13.60 42.05 5.09
C ALA A 278 12.75 41.88 6.36
N ASP A 279 11.44 41.72 6.22
CA ASP A 279 10.46 41.49 7.29
C ASP A 279 10.33 40.02 7.70
N VAL A 280 10.96 39.09 6.99
CA VAL A 280 10.96 37.66 7.30
C VAL A 280 12.20 37.32 8.11
N LEU A 281 11.99 36.86 9.34
CA LEU A 281 13.07 36.49 10.24
C LEU A 281 13.71 35.17 9.80
N ARG A 282 14.99 35.22 9.43
CA ARG A 282 15.85 34.03 9.28
C ARG A 282 16.54 33.69 10.60
N VAL A 283 16.93 32.42 10.73
CA VAL A 283 17.79 31.99 11.84
C VAL A 283 19.15 32.71 11.71
N PRO A 284 19.64 33.39 12.76
CA PRO A 284 20.91 34.09 12.71
C PRO A 284 22.11 33.16 12.51
N ASP A 285 23.16 33.69 11.90
CA ASP A 285 24.47 33.02 11.80
C ASP A 285 25.05 32.72 13.20
N GLY A 286 25.94 31.72 13.28
CA GLY A 286 26.57 31.29 14.52
C GLY A 286 25.73 30.29 15.31
N THR A 287 25.82 30.35 16.64
CA THR A 287 25.10 29.46 17.56
C THR A 287 23.99 30.23 18.24
N THR A 288 22.76 29.74 18.17
CA THR A 288 21.57 30.41 18.73
C THR A 288 20.77 29.46 19.61
N PRO A 289 20.10 29.95 20.67
CA PRO A 289 19.16 29.14 21.43
C PRO A 289 17.88 28.90 20.61
N TRP A 290 17.06 27.95 21.06
CA TRP A 290 15.69 27.80 20.55
C TRP A 290 14.95 29.14 20.62
N THR A 291 14.52 29.61 19.45
CA THR A 291 13.84 30.90 19.26
C THR A 291 12.60 30.69 18.40
N PRO A 292 11.47 31.36 18.68
CA PRO A 292 10.27 31.22 17.88
C PRO A 292 10.34 32.08 16.61
N TYR A 293 9.80 31.55 15.52
CA TYR A 293 9.68 32.21 14.22
C TYR A 293 8.26 32.05 13.68
N SER A 294 7.86 32.94 12.78
CA SER A 294 6.57 32.87 12.10
C SER A 294 6.69 33.43 10.68
N VAL A 295 6.00 32.79 9.75
CA VAL A 295 5.85 33.24 8.36
C VAL A 295 4.39 33.12 7.95
N ARG A 296 3.89 34.13 7.23
CA ARG A 296 2.51 34.16 6.69
C ARG A 296 2.51 34.28 5.18
N TYR A 297 1.53 33.64 4.55
CA TYR A 297 1.32 33.73 3.11
C TYR A 297 -0.16 33.70 2.74
N THR A 298 -0.61 34.68 1.95
CA THR A 298 -1.98 34.70 1.38
C THR A 298 -1.98 34.03 0.02
N VAL A 299 -2.72 32.94 -0.13
CA VAL A 299 -2.82 32.24 -1.42
C VAL A 299 -3.82 32.96 -2.31
N THR A 300 -3.36 33.51 -3.43
CA THR A 300 -4.20 34.25 -4.38
C THR A 300 -4.48 33.48 -5.66
N ASP A 301 -3.65 32.49 -5.99
CA ASP A 301 -3.82 31.65 -7.18
C ASP A 301 -4.78 30.47 -6.88
N PRO A 302 -5.90 30.32 -7.62
CA PRO A 302 -6.84 29.24 -7.41
C PRO A 302 -6.35 27.86 -7.82
N THR A 303 -5.22 27.78 -8.54
CA THR A 303 -4.61 26.51 -8.94
C THR A 303 -3.79 25.86 -7.82
N TRP A 304 -3.46 26.61 -6.75
CA TRP A 304 -2.69 26.09 -5.62
C TRP A 304 -3.67 25.51 -4.59
N ASN A 305 -3.82 24.18 -4.61
CA ASN A 305 -4.85 23.47 -3.85
C ASN A 305 -4.28 22.51 -2.80
N VAL A 306 -2.95 22.38 -2.74
CA VAL A 306 -2.21 21.63 -1.71
C VAL A 306 -1.13 22.53 -1.12
N GLY A 307 -0.95 22.48 0.20
CA GLY A 307 0.07 23.22 0.92
C GLY A 307 0.80 22.34 1.92
N ARG A 308 2.04 22.70 2.28
CA ARG A 308 2.84 21.98 3.27
C ARG A 308 3.84 22.88 4.00
N PRO A 309 4.19 22.57 5.27
CA PRO A 309 5.33 23.18 5.94
C PRO A 309 6.64 22.58 5.43
N THR A 310 7.66 23.43 5.29
CA THR A 310 9.00 23.06 4.84
C THR A 310 10.03 23.88 5.61
N PHE A 311 11.14 23.25 5.99
CA PHE A 311 12.29 23.94 6.60
C PHE A 311 13.46 23.97 5.62
N MET A 312 14.12 25.11 5.49
CA MET A 312 15.18 25.36 4.52
C MET A 312 16.49 25.70 5.23
N SER A 313 17.62 25.31 4.62
CA SER A 313 18.94 25.89 4.89
C SER A 313 19.79 26.00 3.63
N GLN A 314 20.40 27.17 3.40
CA GLN A 314 21.28 27.45 2.26
C GLN A 314 22.66 27.93 2.72
N HIS A 315 23.70 27.47 2.03
CA HIS A 315 25.10 27.88 2.25
C HIS A 315 25.54 27.82 3.72
N ASN A 316 25.14 26.77 4.43
CA ASN A 316 25.35 26.62 5.85
C ASN A 316 26.31 25.47 6.17
N ALA A 317 27.54 25.80 6.58
CA ALA A 317 28.52 24.81 7.04
C ALA A 317 28.23 24.25 8.45
N GLY A 318 27.33 24.88 9.20
CA GLY A 318 26.86 24.40 10.50
C GLY A 318 25.58 23.58 10.38
N THR A 319 24.84 23.48 11.48
CA THR A 319 23.53 22.81 11.54
C THR A 319 22.47 23.77 12.03
N VAL A 320 21.30 23.76 11.40
CA VAL A 320 20.09 24.41 11.94
C VAL A 320 19.06 23.34 12.23
N TYR A 321 18.46 23.42 13.42
CA TYR A 321 17.42 22.52 13.90
C TYR A 321 16.09 23.26 13.96
N PHE A 322 15.02 22.54 13.67
CA PHE A 322 13.64 23.00 13.64
C PHE A 322 12.78 22.06 14.48
N ASP A 323 11.83 22.63 15.21
CA ASP A 323 10.93 21.90 16.08
C ASP A 323 9.63 22.69 16.34
N ASP A 324 8.67 22.08 17.03
CA ASP A 324 7.46 22.71 17.58
C ASP A 324 6.73 23.63 16.60
N PHE A 325 6.26 23.06 15.48
CA PHE A 325 5.60 23.85 14.44
C PHE A 325 4.07 23.84 14.54
N GLU A 326 3.47 24.95 14.14
CA GLU A 326 2.02 25.09 13.97
C GLU A 326 1.72 25.62 12.57
N VAL A 327 0.71 25.06 11.92
CA VAL A 327 0.15 25.61 10.68
C VAL A 327 -1.27 26.10 10.97
N ASN A 328 -1.50 27.40 10.83
CA ASN A 328 -2.78 28.05 11.09
C ASN A 328 -3.34 28.66 9.80
N GLU A 329 -4.64 28.52 9.57
CA GLU A 329 -5.35 29.13 8.44
C GLU A 329 -6.28 30.23 8.91
N TYR A 330 -6.23 31.37 8.22
CA TYR A 330 -7.05 32.55 8.44
C TYR A 330 -7.88 32.88 7.20
N ASP A 331 -9.12 33.34 7.39
CA ASP A 331 -9.96 33.83 6.30
C ASP A 331 -9.48 35.18 5.75
N SER A 332 -10.18 35.69 4.73
CA SER A 332 -9.89 36.99 4.11
C SER A 332 -10.02 38.18 5.07
N GLU A 333 -10.72 38.04 6.20
CA GLU A 333 -10.81 39.05 7.26
C GLU A 333 -9.74 38.87 8.35
N GLY A 334 -8.83 37.90 8.20
CA GLY A 334 -7.75 37.62 9.15
C GLY A 334 -8.19 36.88 10.40
N ARG A 335 -9.38 36.26 10.41
CA ARG A 335 -9.87 35.46 11.54
C ARG A 335 -9.35 34.03 11.41
N LEU A 336 -8.86 33.46 12.50
CA LEU A 336 -8.42 32.07 12.54
C LEU A 336 -9.61 31.14 12.25
N VAL A 337 -9.50 30.32 11.21
CA VAL A 337 -10.55 29.36 10.78
C VAL A 337 -10.17 27.93 11.17
N ARG A 338 -8.90 27.54 11.00
CA ARG A 338 -8.41 26.19 11.31
C ARG A 338 -6.99 26.22 11.85
N GLN A 339 -6.70 25.37 12.83
CA GLN A 339 -5.34 24.93 13.12
C GLN A 339 -5.14 23.61 12.37
N LEU A 340 -4.35 23.65 11.30
CA LEU A 340 -4.13 22.53 10.38
C LEU A 340 -3.09 21.55 10.93
N ALA A 341 -2.12 22.04 11.68
CA ALA A 341 -1.13 21.24 12.36
C ALA A 341 -0.67 21.93 13.64
N LYS A 342 -0.35 21.13 14.65
CA LYS A 342 0.41 21.51 15.85
C LYS A 342 1.23 20.31 16.29
N VAL A 343 2.55 20.41 16.10
CA VAL A 343 3.44 19.24 16.09
C VAL A 343 4.71 19.55 16.85
N ASP A 344 5.00 18.70 17.84
CA ASP A 344 6.31 18.50 18.45
C ASP A 344 7.03 17.41 17.63
N ILE A 345 8.19 17.73 17.03
CA ILE A 345 8.81 16.85 16.03
C ILE A 345 9.62 15.76 16.74
N GLU A 346 8.95 14.65 17.04
CA GLU A 346 9.59 13.48 17.64
C GLU A 346 10.10 12.44 16.62
N ASP A 347 9.75 12.59 15.34
CA ASP A 347 9.97 11.60 14.29
C ASP A 347 10.80 12.15 13.10
N PRO A 348 12.07 12.55 13.30
CA PRO A 348 12.89 13.15 12.25
C PRO A 348 13.14 12.23 11.03
N VAL A 349 12.79 10.94 11.12
CA VAL A 349 12.90 9.97 10.03
C VAL A 349 11.87 10.22 8.92
N SER A 350 10.66 10.68 9.27
CA SER A 350 9.57 10.96 8.33
C SER A 350 9.79 12.24 7.52
N TRP A 351 10.83 13.01 7.86
CA TRP A 351 11.25 14.20 7.13
C TRP A 351 12.33 13.83 6.13
N TYR A 352 12.10 14.09 4.84
CA TYR A 352 13.08 13.81 3.79
C TYR A 352 13.77 15.10 3.36
N LEU A 353 15.04 14.95 2.98
CA LEU A 353 15.86 16.01 2.44
C LEU A 353 15.68 16.10 0.93
N TRP A 354 15.36 17.30 0.45
CA TRP A 354 15.47 17.67 -0.96
C TRP A 354 16.66 18.62 -1.13
N LEU A 355 17.40 18.46 -2.23
CA LEU A 355 18.55 19.28 -2.61
C LEU A 355 18.35 19.84 -4.01
N ASP A 356 18.72 21.10 -4.23
CA ASP A 356 18.84 21.67 -5.56
C ASP A 356 20.10 21.11 -6.27
N THR A 357 19.90 20.04 -7.01
CA THR A 357 20.95 19.36 -7.77
C THR A 357 21.32 20.05 -9.08
N SER A 358 20.71 21.20 -9.41
CA SER A 358 21.11 21.99 -10.59
C SER A 358 22.52 22.58 -10.44
N THR A 359 23.00 22.71 -9.20
CA THR A 359 24.36 23.14 -8.90
C THR A 359 25.29 21.92 -8.76
N PRO A 360 26.37 21.82 -9.55
CA PRO A 360 27.34 20.74 -9.43
C PRO A 360 27.96 20.67 -8.02
N GLY A 361 27.91 19.49 -7.41
CA GLY A 361 28.41 19.29 -6.05
C GLY A 361 27.43 19.72 -4.95
N ALA A 362 26.14 19.86 -5.26
CA ALA A 362 25.08 20.09 -4.27
C ALA A 362 25.24 19.13 -3.07
N GLY A 363 25.29 19.71 -1.88
CA GLY A 363 25.51 19.04 -0.62
C GLY A 363 24.52 19.54 0.42
N GLY A 364 24.16 18.63 1.31
CA GLY A 364 23.33 18.86 2.48
C GLY A 364 23.02 17.53 3.14
N THR A 365 22.85 17.56 4.45
CA THR A 365 22.62 16.36 5.27
C THR A 365 21.41 16.58 6.17
N ARG A 366 20.48 15.62 6.19
CA ARG A 366 19.44 15.56 7.21
C ARG A 366 20.06 15.10 8.52
N VAL A 367 19.83 15.88 9.57
CA VAL A 367 20.23 15.59 10.93
C VAL A 367 19.01 15.25 11.76
N ALA A 368 19.10 14.19 12.55
CA ALA A 368 18.07 13.79 13.49
C ALA A 368 18.50 14.24 14.91
N GLY A 369 18.07 15.44 15.32
CA GLY A 369 18.51 16.12 16.54
C GLY A 369 18.17 15.35 17.81
N ALA A 370 19.13 15.25 18.74
CA ALA A 370 19.01 14.49 19.99
C ALA A 370 18.44 15.35 21.15
N ASP A 371 17.94 16.53 20.82
CA ASP A 371 17.27 17.48 21.69
C ASP A 371 16.15 18.16 20.91
N GLY A 372 15.01 18.38 21.56
CA GLY A 372 13.89 19.18 21.07
C GLY A 372 13.76 20.47 21.86
N HIS A 373 12.89 21.37 21.41
CA HIS A 373 12.49 22.54 22.17
C HIS A 373 11.53 22.16 23.31
N SER A 374 10.40 21.52 23.00
CA SER A 374 9.48 20.96 24.00
C SER A 374 9.71 19.47 24.23
N GLY A 375 10.25 18.77 23.23
CA GLY A 375 10.43 17.33 23.21
C GLY A 375 11.87 16.84 23.39
N THR A 376 12.10 15.60 22.95
CA THR A 376 13.41 14.92 23.03
C THR A 376 14.15 14.88 21.70
N ARG A 377 13.49 15.25 20.61
CA ARG A 377 14.03 15.18 19.26
C ARG A 377 13.70 16.45 18.50
N SER A 378 14.41 16.63 17.40
CA SER A 378 14.13 17.67 16.41
C SER A 378 14.63 17.21 15.04
N VAL A 379 14.29 17.96 14.00
CA VAL A 379 14.84 17.73 12.66
C VAL A 379 15.79 18.86 12.29
N GLY A 380 16.92 18.55 11.66
CA GLY A 380 17.91 19.55 11.28
C GLY A 380 18.50 19.35 9.89
N ILE A 381 19.10 20.41 9.38
CA ILE A 381 19.80 20.44 8.09
C ILE A 381 21.21 20.94 8.34
N SER A 382 22.21 20.23 7.84
CA SER A 382 23.61 20.61 7.96
C SER A 382 24.35 20.57 6.64
N GLU A 383 25.50 21.24 6.60
CA GLU A 383 26.50 21.15 5.51
C GLU A 383 25.92 21.48 4.13
N THR A 384 25.08 22.51 4.06
CA THR A 384 24.43 22.91 2.81
C THR A 384 25.29 23.87 2.02
N ASN A 385 25.32 23.69 0.70
CA ASN A 385 26.00 24.62 -0.22
C ASN A 385 25.10 25.14 -1.35
N THR A 386 23.83 24.71 -1.35
CA THR A 386 22.76 25.02 -2.30
C THR A 386 21.44 25.12 -1.53
N ASP A 387 20.31 25.27 -2.22
CA ASP A 387 19.01 25.13 -1.56
C ASP A 387 18.80 23.70 -1.08
N ALA A 388 18.59 23.55 0.23
CA ALA A 388 18.30 22.28 0.87
C ALA A 388 17.06 22.45 1.73
N SER A 389 16.12 21.52 1.64
CA SER A 389 14.88 21.60 2.40
C SER A 389 14.46 20.27 2.98
N LEU A 390 13.82 20.34 4.15
CA LEU A 390 13.16 19.23 4.82
C LEU A 390 11.66 19.42 4.74
N SER A 391 10.98 18.39 4.27
CA SER A 391 9.52 18.31 4.26
C SER A 391 9.07 16.93 4.71
N SER A 392 7.80 16.83 5.11
CA SER A 392 7.14 15.56 5.42
C SER A 392 5.76 15.54 4.77
N ASP A 393 5.42 14.39 4.17
CA ASP A 393 4.15 14.22 3.46
C ASP A 393 2.97 14.07 4.42
N ALA A 394 3.24 13.77 5.69
CA ALA A 394 2.23 13.66 6.73
C ALA A 394 1.53 14.99 7.08
N TYR A 395 2.12 16.13 6.67
CA TYR A 395 1.65 17.46 7.05
C TYR A 395 1.15 18.29 5.85
N TRP A 396 0.74 17.61 4.78
CA TRP A 396 0.02 18.26 3.69
C TRP A 396 -1.38 18.69 4.12
N PHE A 397 -1.84 19.81 3.58
CA PHE A 397 -3.16 20.35 3.85
C PHE A 397 -3.81 20.92 2.60
N LYS A 398 -5.16 20.89 2.59
CA LYS A 398 -5.95 21.50 1.53
C LYS A 398 -5.93 23.03 1.63
N VAL A 399 -5.54 23.67 0.53
CA VAL A 399 -5.48 25.12 0.39
C VAL A 399 -6.81 25.68 -0.13
N ARG A 400 -7.16 26.87 0.34
CA ARG A 400 -8.33 27.67 -0.05
C ARG A 400 -7.83 29.02 -0.53
N THR A 401 -8.15 29.36 -1.76
CA THR A 401 -7.80 30.65 -2.37
C THR A 401 -8.44 31.79 -1.60
N GLY A 402 -7.69 32.87 -1.40
CA GLY A 402 -8.05 34.03 -0.59
C GLY A 402 -7.70 33.89 0.89
N ASN A 403 -7.42 32.68 1.39
CA ASN A 403 -7.03 32.47 2.78
C ASN A 403 -5.53 32.74 3.00
N THR A 404 -5.20 33.08 4.24
CA THR A 404 -3.82 33.26 4.71
C THR A 404 -3.40 32.08 5.56
N TYR A 405 -2.20 31.56 5.31
CA TYR A 405 -1.61 30.46 6.05
C TYR A 405 -0.41 30.96 6.83
N GLU A 406 -0.31 30.59 8.11
CA GLU A 406 0.80 30.93 8.99
C GLU A 406 1.51 29.66 9.42
N LEU A 407 2.82 29.59 9.18
CA LEU A 407 3.70 28.59 9.77
C LEU A 407 4.45 29.25 10.93
N LYS A 408 4.19 28.78 12.15
CA LYS A 408 5.00 29.07 13.33
C LYS A 408 5.91 27.89 13.60
N TYR A 409 7.12 28.13 14.10
CA TYR A 409 8.06 27.06 14.42
C TYR A 409 9.13 27.57 15.38
N TRP A 410 9.80 26.67 16.06
CA TRP A 410 11.02 26.95 16.81
C TRP A 410 12.23 26.53 16.00
N ALA A 411 13.29 27.33 16.07
CA ALA A 411 14.57 26.97 15.46
C ALA A 411 15.75 27.39 16.32
N ARG A 412 16.85 26.64 16.18
CA ARG A 412 18.15 26.94 16.78
C ARG A 412 19.28 26.60 15.80
N ALA A 413 20.44 27.21 15.98
CA ALA A 413 21.61 26.98 15.15
C ALA A 413 22.82 26.52 15.97
N GLU A 414 23.66 25.69 15.36
CA GLU A 414 24.98 25.29 15.84
C GLU A 414 26.02 25.64 14.78
N GLY A 415 26.85 26.66 15.06
CA GLY A 415 27.96 27.03 14.18
C GLY A 415 27.52 27.43 12.76
N SER A 416 26.33 28.02 12.61
CA SER A 416 25.81 28.36 11.29
C SER A 416 26.70 29.38 10.58
N ALA A 417 26.96 29.16 9.29
CA ALA A 417 27.96 29.93 8.55
C ALA A 417 27.52 31.37 8.33
N THR A 418 28.49 32.29 8.27
CA THR A 418 28.21 33.70 7.94
C THR A 418 27.58 33.82 6.56
N GLY A 419 26.42 34.50 6.48
CA GLY A 419 25.68 34.67 5.23
C GLY A 419 24.79 33.48 4.86
N SER A 420 24.63 32.51 5.76
CA SER A 420 23.67 31.42 5.57
C SER A 420 22.22 31.94 5.54
N THR A 421 21.33 31.17 4.93
CA THR A 421 19.90 31.47 4.94
C THR A 421 19.14 30.23 5.40
N SER A 422 18.60 30.28 6.61
CA SER A 422 17.81 29.18 7.18
C SER A 422 16.50 29.70 7.78
N LEU A 423 15.38 29.09 7.41
CA LEU A 423 14.03 29.48 7.86
C LEU A 423 13.00 28.39 7.56
N GLY A 424 11.81 28.51 8.14
CA GLY A 424 10.62 27.79 7.73
C GLY A 424 9.87 28.53 6.62
N ARG A 425 9.29 27.78 5.70
CA ARG A 425 8.46 28.27 4.60
C ARG A 425 7.24 27.38 4.40
N LEU A 426 6.23 27.93 3.73
CA LEU A 426 5.11 27.17 3.18
C LEU A 426 5.36 26.93 1.69
N GLU A 427 5.15 25.70 1.25
CA GLU A 427 5.17 25.32 -0.15
C GLU A 427 3.75 24.99 -0.62
N PHE A 428 3.47 25.35 -1.87
CA PHE A 428 2.17 25.24 -2.50
C PHE A 428 2.28 24.49 -3.83
N LEU A 429 1.34 23.57 -4.05
CA LEU A 429 1.31 22.66 -5.17
C LEU A 429 -0.08 22.67 -5.81
N THR A 430 -0.13 22.25 -7.08
CA THR A 430 -1.36 21.91 -7.79
C THR A 430 -1.48 20.39 -7.86
N SER A 431 -2.60 19.86 -7.41
CA SER A 431 -3.01 18.47 -7.65
C SER A 431 -3.76 18.34 -8.97
N ALA A 432 -3.38 17.36 -9.78
CA ALA A 432 -4.10 16.94 -10.98
C ALA A 432 -5.41 16.20 -10.67
N VAL A 433 -5.56 15.68 -9.45
CA VAL A 433 -6.75 14.98 -8.95
C VAL A 433 -7.44 15.78 -7.84
N PRO A 434 -8.73 15.54 -7.57
CA PRO A 434 -9.42 16.21 -6.48
C PRO A 434 -8.73 16.03 -5.12
N VAL A 435 -8.47 17.14 -4.42
CA VAL A 435 -7.93 17.13 -3.06
C VAL A 435 -9.09 17.00 -2.07
N VAL A 436 -9.25 15.78 -1.55
CA VAL A 436 -10.29 15.40 -0.58
C VAL A 436 -9.66 15.07 0.77
N GLY A 437 -10.45 15.26 1.83
CA GLY A 437 -10.06 14.84 3.17
C GLY A 437 -9.98 13.32 3.27
N ARG A 438 -9.38 12.82 4.36
CA ARG A 438 -9.28 11.39 4.65
C ARG A 438 -10.62 10.83 5.10
N GLU A 439 -11.48 10.61 4.13
CA GLU A 439 -12.88 10.21 4.31
C GLU A 439 -13.26 9.22 3.21
N LYS A 440 -14.51 8.74 3.26
CA LYS A 440 -15.02 7.76 2.29
C LYS A 440 -14.86 8.18 0.83
N ALA A 441 -14.93 9.48 0.54
CA ALA A 441 -14.74 10.00 -0.82
C ALA A 441 -13.33 9.72 -1.38
N MET A 442 -12.30 9.74 -0.53
CA MET A 442 -10.94 9.37 -0.92
C MET A 442 -10.86 7.87 -1.25
N LEU A 443 -11.48 7.03 -0.42
CA LEU A 443 -11.55 5.58 -0.68
C LEU A 443 -12.32 5.29 -1.96
N ALA A 444 -13.42 6.01 -2.20
CA ALA A 444 -14.21 5.89 -3.43
C ALA A 444 -13.37 6.24 -4.65
N ALA A 445 -12.63 7.35 -4.64
CA ALA A 445 -11.78 7.76 -5.76
C ALA A 445 -10.72 6.69 -6.09
N GLU A 446 -10.13 6.06 -5.08
CA GLU A 446 -9.15 4.99 -5.27
C GLU A 446 -9.77 3.73 -5.88
N VAL A 447 -10.92 3.28 -5.37
CA VAL A 447 -11.60 2.08 -5.89
C VAL A 447 -12.19 2.36 -7.29
N ASP A 448 -12.75 3.54 -7.51
CA ASP A 448 -13.34 3.95 -8.79
C ASP A 448 -12.31 4.04 -9.91
N ARG A 449 -11.07 4.42 -9.59
CA ARG A 449 -9.96 4.41 -10.55
C ARG A 449 -9.80 3.04 -11.21
N TYR A 450 -9.76 1.97 -10.42
CA TYR A 450 -9.63 0.62 -10.95
C TYR A 450 -10.95 0.09 -11.51
N ALA A 451 -12.08 0.36 -10.84
CA ALA A 451 -13.39 -0.07 -11.31
C ALA A 451 -13.72 0.47 -12.71
N ALA A 452 -13.40 1.74 -12.99
CA ALA A 452 -13.55 2.35 -14.30
C ALA A 452 -12.73 1.63 -15.38
N TRP A 453 -11.51 1.19 -15.06
CA TRP A 453 -10.70 0.41 -15.99
C TRP A 453 -11.36 -0.96 -16.31
N GLY A 454 -11.87 -1.67 -15.30
CA GLY A 454 -12.58 -2.93 -15.51
C GLY A 454 -13.86 -2.77 -16.32
N GLU A 455 -14.56 -1.65 -16.15
CA GLU A 455 -15.74 -1.30 -16.96
C GLU A 455 -15.40 -0.98 -18.41
N ALA A 456 -14.33 -0.21 -18.64
CA ALA A 456 -13.86 0.13 -19.98
C ALA A 456 -13.46 -1.10 -20.81
N HIS A 457 -13.02 -2.17 -20.14
CA HIS A 457 -12.55 -3.40 -20.77
C HIS A 457 -13.55 -4.58 -20.68
N ASP A 458 -14.72 -4.39 -20.05
CA ASP A 458 -15.72 -5.44 -19.78
C ASP A 458 -15.17 -6.69 -19.05
N VAL A 459 -14.25 -6.48 -18.09
CA VAL A 459 -13.60 -7.54 -17.31
C VAL A 459 -13.95 -7.47 -15.83
N PRO A 460 -13.99 -8.62 -15.09
CA PRO A 460 -14.23 -8.60 -13.66
C PRO A 460 -12.97 -8.20 -12.90
N LEU A 461 -13.16 -7.54 -11.76
CA LEU A 461 -12.09 -7.15 -10.86
C LEU A 461 -12.20 -7.85 -9.49
N TYR A 462 -11.04 -7.99 -8.87
CA TYR A 462 -10.85 -8.58 -7.57
C TYR A 462 -9.91 -7.71 -6.72
N LEU A 463 -10.36 -7.33 -5.53
CA LEU A 463 -9.53 -6.67 -4.53
C LEU A 463 -8.86 -7.74 -3.66
N GLY A 464 -7.66 -8.17 -4.06
CA GLY A 464 -6.93 -9.25 -3.41
C GLY A 464 -6.50 -8.94 -1.99
N GLU A 465 -6.17 -7.69 -1.70
CA GLU A 465 -5.75 -7.26 -0.39
C GLU A 465 -6.22 -5.85 -0.07
N PHE A 466 -6.85 -5.73 1.10
CA PHE A 466 -7.10 -4.49 1.81
C PHE A 466 -7.25 -4.80 3.30
N GLY A 467 -6.93 -3.84 4.15
CA GLY A 467 -7.00 -4.01 5.60
C GLY A 467 -6.35 -2.86 6.34
N THR A 468 -6.34 -2.93 7.65
CA THR A 468 -5.72 -1.92 8.50
C THR A 468 -5.11 -2.57 9.73
N ILE A 469 -3.93 -2.08 10.13
CA ILE A 469 -3.18 -2.62 11.26
C ILE A 469 -3.97 -2.44 12.58
N ARG A 470 -3.75 -3.34 13.53
CA ARG A 470 -4.40 -3.39 14.85
C ARG A 470 -4.50 -2.03 15.55
N SER A 471 -3.41 -1.24 15.54
CA SER A 471 -3.35 0.09 16.17
C SER A 471 -4.37 1.08 15.59
N SER A 472 -4.84 0.85 14.36
CA SER A 472 -5.80 1.71 13.69
C SER A 472 -7.22 1.57 14.24
N PHE A 473 -7.57 0.44 14.85
CA PHE A 473 -8.93 0.21 15.36
C PHE A 473 -9.30 1.12 16.53
N GLU A 474 -8.32 1.60 17.28
CA GLU A 474 -8.49 2.64 18.31
C GLU A 474 -8.66 4.05 17.71
N ARG A 475 -8.40 4.20 16.41
CA ARG A 475 -8.36 5.47 15.67
C ARG A 475 -9.31 5.48 14.45
N GLY A 476 -10.34 4.64 14.52
CA GLY A 476 -11.42 4.59 13.54
C GLY A 476 -11.28 3.53 12.44
N GLY A 477 -10.42 2.52 12.64
CA GLY A 477 -10.24 1.41 11.71
C GLY A 477 -11.54 0.66 11.38
N LEU A 478 -12.47 0.56 12.35
CA LEU A 478 -13.78 -0.05 12.11
C LEU A 478 -14.66 0.79 11.16
N GLN A 479 -14.57 2.12 11.23
CA GLN A 479 -15.27 3.03 10.32
C GLN A 479 -14.66 2.95 8.91
N TRP A 480 -13.33 2.91 8.81
CA TRP A 480 -12.63 2.72 7.52
C TRP A 480 -13.05 1.40 6.85
N LEU A 481 -13.05 0.29 7.60
CA LEU A 481 -13.52 -1.02 7.12
C LEU A 481 -14.99 -0.97 6.68
N THR A 482 -15.86 -0.30 7.45
CA THR A 482 -17.28 -0.17 7.11
C THR A 482 -17.47 0.59 5.79
N ASP A 483 -16.73 1.68 5.60
CA ASP A 483 -16.78 2.48 4.37
C ASP A 483 -16.23 1.71 3.17
N MET A 484 -15.10 1.01 3.31
CA MET A 484 -14.55 0.15 2.27
C MET A 484 -15.54 -0.94 1.88
N LEU A 485 -16.09 -1.69 2.83
CA LEU A 485 -17.02 -2.78 2.54
C LEU A 485 -18.28 -2.29 1.81
N ASP A 486 -18.80 -1.10 2.14
CA ASP A 486 -19.91 -0.49 1.42
C ASP A 486 -19.52 -0.10 -0.03
N LEU A 487 -18.31 0.45 -0.23
CA LEU A 487 -17.81 0.78 -1.56
C LEU A 487 -17.61 -0.47 -2.44
N LEU A 488 -17.12 -1.58 -1.87
CA LEU A 488 -16.96 -2.84 -2.57
C LEU A 488 -18.31 -3.49 -2.90
N ALA A 489 -19.28 -3.41 -1.98
CA ALA A 489 -20.62 -3.94 -2.20
C ALA A 489 -21.38 -3.17 -3.30
N THR A 490 -21.30 -1.83 -3.30
CA THR A 490 -21.96 -0.98 -4.31
C THR A 490 -21.38 -1.15 -5.71
N ARG A 491 -20.14 -1.63 -5.83
CA ARG A 491 -19.46 -1.93 -7.11
C ARG A 491 -19.51 -3.41 -7.48
N ASP A 492 -20.09 -4.25 -6.62
CA ASP A 492 -20.13 -5.71 -6.75
C ASP A 492 -18.74 -6.33 -7.03
N LEU A 493 -17.74 -5.86 -6.28
CA LEU A 493 -16.36 -6.34 -6.37
C LEU A 493 -16.16 -7.59 -5.51
N ALA A 494 -15.45 -8.57 -6.07
CA ALA A 494 -14.90 -9.66 -5.28
C ALA A 494 -13.73 -9.14 -4.42
N TRP A 495 -13.53 -9.71 -3.23
CA TRP A 495 -12.44 -9.25 -2.35
C TRP A 495 -11.98 -10.27 -1.31
N THR A 496 -10.74 -10.12 -0.85
CA THR A 496 -10.25 -10.72 0.40
C THR A 496 -9.65 -9.69 1.35
N TYR A 497 -10.05 -9.78 2.62
CA TYR A 497 -9.44 -9.00 3.70
C TYR A 497 -8.04 -9.55 4.00
N HIS A 498 -7.06 -8.65 4.12
CA HIS A 498 -5.72 -8.97 4.60
C HIS A 498 -5.62 -8.59 6.09
N SER A 499 -5.53 -9.53 7.03
CA SER A 499 -5.44 -10.99 6.83
C SER A 499 -6.12 -11.81 7.92
N TYR A 500 -6.10 -13.15 7.80
CA TYR A 500 -6.71 -14.03 8.80
C TYR A 500 -6.03 -13.90 10.17
N ARG A 501 -4.69 -13.87 10.20
CA ARG A 501 -3.93 -13.86 11.46
C ARG A 501 -2.58 -13.18 11.32
N GLY A 502 -2.05 -12.64 12.42
CA GLY A 502 -0.60 -12.50 12.71
C GLY A 502 0.35 -11.84 11.69
N ASP A 503 -0.15 -11.18 10.65
CA ASP A 503 0.68 -10.69 9.56
C ASP A 503 1.12 -9.24 9.82
N GLY A 504 2.04 -9.07 10.78
CA GLY A 504 2.44 -7.73 11.20
C GLY A 504 1.25 -6.94 11.78
N GLY A 505 0.39 -7.60 12.56
CA GLY A 505 -0.75 -6.95 13.18
C GLY A 505 -1.90 -6.55 12.25
N LEU A 506 -1.93 -6.99 10.99
CA LEU A 506 -3.08 -6.84 10.07
C LEU A 506 -4.17 -7.91 10.26
N GLY A 507 -3.85 -8.97 11.02
CA GLY A 507 -4.72 -10.13 11.22
C GLY A 507 -6.03 -9.84 11.98
N ILE A 508 -7.11 -10.54 11.59
CA ILE A 508 -8.36 -10.63 12.38
C ILE A 508 -8.07 -11.26 13.74
N TYR A 509 -7.27 -12.32 13.75
CA TYR A 509 -6.73 -12.96 14.95
C TYR A 509 -5.31 -12.45 15.20
N TYR A 510 -5.00 -12.04 16.42
CA TYR A 510 -3.75 -11.36 16.73
C TYR A 510 -2.59 -12.30 17.05
N ASP A 511 -2.80 -13.62 17.03
CA ASP A 511 -1.74 -14.58 17.28
C ASP A 511 -0.82 -14.71 16.07
N ASP A 512 0.47 -14.42 16.27
CA ASP A 512 1.52 -14.58 15.25
C ASP A 512 1.98 -16.04 15.15
N TYR A 513 2.38 -16.45 13.94
CA TYR A 513 2.93 -17.79 13.71
C TYR A 513 4.23 -17.97 14.53
N PRO A 514 4.47 -19.14 15.17
CA PRO A 514 3.73 -20.40 15.09
C PRO A 514 2.66 -20.61 16.16
N THR A 515 2.30 -19.58 16.94
CA THR A 515 1.31 -19.70 18.02
C THR A 515 -0.04 -20.13 17.43
N PRO A 516 -0.75 -21.13 17.97
CA PRO A 516 -2.08 -21.50 17.47
C PRO A 516 -3.07 -20.35 17.61
N VAL A 517 -4.03 -20.25 16.69
CA VAL A 517 -5.07 -19.22 16.72
C VAL A 517 -5.98 -19.40 17.92
N ASN A 518 -5.96 -18.43 18.84
CA ASN A 518 -6.81 -18.33 20.00
C ASN A 518 -7.97 -17.39 19.72
N SER A 519 -9.20 -17.91 19.76
CA SER A 519 -10.39 -17.09 19.51
C SER A 519 -10.61 -15.98 20.55
N ALA A 520 -9.98 -16.06 21.73
CA ALA A 520 -10.01 -14.98 22.71
C ALA A 520 -9.04 -13.83 22.39
N ASN A 521 -8.13 -14.02 21.44
CA ASN A 521 -7.16 -13.01 21.00
C ASN A 521 -7.49 -12.54 19.58
N ALA A 522 -8.70 -12.01 19.41
CA ALA A 522 -9.26 -11.62 18.11
C ALA A 522 -9.82 -10.20 18.15
N ASN A 523 -10.01 -9.62 16.97
CA ASN A 523 -10.78 -8.39 16.80
C ASN A 523 -12.28 -8.70 16.73
N ASP A 524 -12.95 -8.83 17.88
CA ASP A 524 -14.38 -9.17 17.95
C ASP A 524 -15.27 -8.17 17.21
N ALA A 525 -14.93 -6.87 17.27
CA ALA A 525 -15.69 -5.83 16.59
C ALA A 525 -15.62 -5.98 15.06
N LEU A 526 -14.45 -6.35 14.53
CA LEU A 526 -14.27 -6.63 13.11
C LEU A 526 -15.00 -7.93 12.68
N ILE A 527 -14.91 -8.98 13.48
CA ILE A 527 -15.64 -10.24 13.24
C ILE A 527 -17.15 -9.97 13.16
N GLU A 528 -17.69 -9.17 14.08
CA GLU A 528 -19.10 -8.81 14.10
C GLU A 528 -19.49 -7.91 12.91
N LEU A 529 -18.61 -6.99 12.51
CA LEU A 529 -18.80 -6.21 11.28
C LEU A 529 -18.93 -7.13 10.05
N PHE A 530 -18.06 -8.13 9.90
CA PHE A 530 -18.17 -9.08 8.79
C PHE A 530 -19.48 -9.89 8.86
N ARG A 531 -19.82 -10.44 10.03
CA ARG A 531 -21.07 -11.20 10.21
C ARG A 531 -22.30 -10.38 9.81
N ARG A 532 -22.39 -9.14 10.28
CA ARG A 532 -23.50 -8.24 9.96
C ARG A 532 -23.53 -7.93 8.47
N THR A 533 -22.40 -7.53 7.89
CA THR A 533 -22.33 -7.10 6.49
C THR A 533 -22.60 -8.25 5.51
N LEU A 534 -22.14 -9.46 5.84
CA LEU A 534 -22.24 -10.63 4.95
C LEU A 534 -23.49 -11.49 5.19
N SER A 535 -24.19 -11.34 6.32
CA SER A 535 -25.46 -12.03 6.57
C SER A 535 -26.64 -11.42 5.82
N CYS A 536 -26.64 -10.11 5.56
CA CYS A 536 -27.71 -9.42 4.83
C CYS A 536 -27.81 -9.79 3.34
N HIS A 537 -26.84 -10.54 2.81
CA HIS A 537 -26.73 -10.92 1.39
C HIS A 537 -26.87 -12.43 1.13
N ARG A 538 -27.39 -13.21 2.09
CA ARG A 538 -27.61 -14.65 1.94
C ARG A 538 -28.98 -15.00 1.37
#